data_AF-A0A7W0M3U7-F1
#
_entry.id   AF-A0A7W0M3U7-F1
#
_cell.length_a   1.000
_cell.length_b   1.000
_cell.length_c   1.000
_cell.angle_alpha   90.00
_cell.angle_beta   90.00
_cell.angle_gamma   90.00
#
_symmetry.space_group_name_H-M   'P 1'
#
loop_
_entity.id
_entity.type
_entity.pdbx_description
1 polymer ?
#
loop_
_entity_poly.entity_id
_entity_poly.type
_entity_poly.pdbx_seq_one_letter_code
_entity_poly.pdbx_strand_id
1 'polypeptide(L)'
;MSAQTLRLAFELRGRRVWAADAFLVAVPDVVRSRVLFPVAGFRWGYRLQGGSPVEILAPSSLPIDEWRRHRSLLETDYPSWTFLDSEPEPT
;
A
#
# COMPACT_ATOMS: atom_id res chain seq x y z
N MET A 1 -10.49 12.75 1.30
CA MET A 1 -9.42 13.06 2.27
C MET A 1 -8.33 13.83 1.53
N SER A 2 -7.95 15.03 1.99
CA SER A 2 -7.00 15.93 1.29
C SER A 2 -5.55 15.55 1.60
N ALA A 3 -4.64 15.74 0.63
CA ALA A 3 -3.19 15.54 0.79
C ALA A 3 -2.59 16.38 1.95
N GLN A 4 -3.23 17.49 2.32
CA GLN A 4 -2.84 18.28 3.50
C GLN A 4 -3.06 17.55 4.83
N THR A 5 -4.11 16.72 4.93
CA THR A 5 -4.43 15.98 6.16
C THR A 5 -3.39 14.88 6.42
N LEU A 6 -2.88 14.26 5.36
CA LEU A 6 -1.77 13.30 5.45
C LEU A 6 -0.49 14.00 5.90
N ARG A 7 -0.19 15.19 5.36
CA ARG A 7 1.01 15.98 5.72
C ARG A 7 1.07 16.30 7.23
N LEU A 8 -0.07 16.70 7.80
CA LEU A 8 -0.17 17.08 9.22
C LEU A 8 -0.04 15.88 10.18
N ALA A 9 -0.55 14.71 9.80
CA ALA A 9 -0.47 13.50 10.62
C ALA A 9 0.97 12.94 10.74
N PHE A 10 1.81 13.17 9.73
CA PHE A 10 3.22 12.77 9.74
C PHE A 10 4.11 13.72 10.55
N GLU A 11 3.86 15.04 10.50
CA GLU A 11 4.63 16.04 11.25
C GLU A 11 4.46 15.91 12.77
N LEU A 12 3.28 15.51 13.26
CA LEU A 12 2.97 15.52 14.70
C LEU A 12 3.50 14.30 15.49
N ARG A 13 4.09 13.29 14.84
CA ARG A 13 4.61 12.07 15.51
C ARG A 13 6.13 12.00 15.62
N GLY A 14 6.89 13.09 15.59
CA GLY A 14 8.36 13.05 15.79
C GLY A 14 9.14 12.09 14.86
N ARG A 15 8.50 11.61 13.79
CA ARG A 15 9.06 10.61 12.90
C ARG A 15 9.81 11.37 11.81
N ARG A 16 11.13 11.38 11.93
CA ARG A 16 12.05 11.86 10.87
C ARG A 16 12.05 10.96 9.64
N VAL A 17 11.11 10.03 9.50
CA VAL A 17 11.03 9.08 8.39
C VAL A 17 9.61 9.07 7.89
N TRP A 18 9.46 9.36 6.59
CA TRP A 18 8.24 9.09 5.85
C TRP A 18 8.41 7.77 5.10
N ALA A 19 7.39 6.92 5.15
CA ALA A 19 7.37 5.64 4.45
C ALA A 19 5.96 5.35 3.95
N ALA A 20 5.88 4.63 2.83
CA ALA A 20 4.64 4.15 2.25
C ALA A 20 4.80 2.71 1.78
N ASP A 21 3.68 2.00 1.80
CA ASP A 21 3.54 0.65 1.29
C ASP A 21 2.83 0.70 -0.05
N ALA A 22 3.33 -0.07 -1.01
CA ALA A 22 2.74 -0.21 -2.34
C ALA A 22 2.66 -1.69 -2.70
N PHE A 23 1.53 -2.10 -3.28
CA PHE A 23 1.30 -3.46 -3.73
C PHE A 23 1.12 -3.46 -5.25
N LEU A 24 1.91 -4.28 -5.94
CA LEU A 24 1.65 -4.67 -7.32
C LEU A 24 0.57 -5.74 -7.29
N VAL A 25 -0.52 -5.53 -8.03
CA VAL A 25 -1.66 -6.44 -8.07
C VAL A 25 -1.94 -6.90 -9.50
N ALA A 26 -2.48 -8.11 -9.64
CA ALA A 26 -2.97 -8.66 -10.89
C ALA A 26 -4.50 -8.71 -10.87
N VAL A 27 -5.11 -8.48 -12.04
CA VAL A 27 -6.55 -8.57 -12.27
C VAL A 27 -6.77 -9.67 -13.31
N PRO A 28 -7.19 -10.88 -12.90
CA PRO A 28 -7.25 -12.03 -13.80
C PRO A 28 -8.31 -11.88 -14.91
N ASP A 29 -9.39 -11.15 -14.65
CA ASP A 29 -10.40 -10.79 -15.67
C ASP A 29 -10.79 -9.32 -15.53
N VAL A 30 -10.10 -8.48 -16.32
CA VAL A 30 -10.24 -7.01 -16.35
C VAL A 30 -11.60 -6.56 -16.90
N VAL A 31 -12.31 -7.41 -17.66
CA VAL A 31 -13.53 -7.01 -18.38
C VAL A 31 -14.79 -7.31 -17.57
N ARG A 32 -14.81 -8.37 -16.74
CA ARG A 32 -16.01 -8.77 -15.97
C ARG A 32 -15.84 -8.81 -14.46
N SER A 33 -14.64 -8.99 -13.93
CA SER A 33 -14.46 -9.26 -12.50
C SER A 33 -13.70 -8.12 -11.80
N ARG A 34 -14.30 -7.55 -10.75
CA ARG A 34 -13.59 -6.65 -9.81
C ARG A 34 -12.77 -7.46 -8.81
N VAL A 35 -12.08 -8.48 -9.30
CA VAL A 35 -11.27 -9.42 -8.51
C VAL A 35 -9.82 -9.10 -8.76
N LEU A 36 -9.02 -9.02 -7.69
CA LEU A 36 -7.57 -8.83 -7.81
C LEU A 36 -6.82 -9.58 -6.72
N PHE A 37 -5.53 -9.83 -6.95
CA PHE A 37 -4.65 -10.47 -5.97
C PHE A 37 -3.25 -9.83 -5.99
N PRO A 38 -2.51 -9.85 -4.87
CA PRO A 38 -1.18 -9.27 -4.79
C PRO A 38 -0.15 -10.16 -5.49
N VAL A 39 0.74 -9.55 -6.25
CA VAL A 39 1.91 -10.20 -6.88
C VAL A 39 3.17 -9.89 -6.07
N ALA A 40 3.31 -8.64 -5.61
CA ALA A 40 4.43 -8.21 -4.78
C ALA A 40 4.05 -7.00 -3.93
N GLY A 41 4.66 -6.88 -2.75
CA GLY A 41 4.55 -5.71 -1.88
C GLY A 41 5.92 -5.07 -1.67
N PHE A 42 5.95 -3.74 -1.58
CA PHE A 42 7.17 -2.97 -1.38
C PHE A 42 6.92 -1.83 -0.39
N ARG A 43 7.87 -1.61 0.50
CA ARG A 43 7.95 -0.42 1.33
C ARG A 43 9.07 0.46 0.81
N TRP A 44 8.78 1.74 0.68
CA TRP A 44 9.73 2.76 0.25
C TRP A 44 9.54 4.03 1.08
N GLY A 45 10.53 4.92 1.04
CA GLY A 45 10.44 6.15 1.83
C GLY A 45 11.72 6.96 1.82
N TYR A 46 11.76 7.95 2.71
CA TYR A 46 12.90 8.83 2.88
C TYR A 46 13.00 9.38 4.31
N ARG A 47 14.22 9.72 4.71
CA ARG A 47 14.48 10.47 5.94
C ARG A 47 14.27 11.96 5.70
N LEU A 48 13.69 12.64 6.69
CA LEU A 48 13.43 14.06 6.74
C LEU A 48 14.41 14.75 7.71
N GLN A 49 14.95 15.89 7.31
CA GLN A 49 15.67 16.84 8.18
C GLN A 49 15.12 18.24 7.92
N GLY A 50 14.62 18.91 8.96
CA GLY A 50 14.00 20.23 8.82
C GLY A 50 12.78 20.24 7.90
N GLY A 51 12.05 19.12 7.79
CA GLY A 51 10.90 18.97 6.88
C GLY A 51 11.26 18.60 5.44
N SER A 52 12.54 18.54 5.09
CA SER A 52 13.01 18.23 3.74
C SER A 52 13.59 16.81 3.65
N PRO A 53 13.34 16.06 2.55
CA PRO A 53 13.99 14.77 2.31
C PRO A 53 15.50 14.91 2.20
N VAL A 54 16.25 14.08 2.94
CA VAL A 54 17.73 14.10 2.93
C VAL A 54 18.36 12.75 2.56
N GLU A 55 17.60 11.66 2.64
CA GLU A 55 18.08 10.33 2.26
C GLU A 55 16.91 9.49 1.77
N ILE A 56 17.05 8.87 0.60
CA ILE A 56 16.10 7.87 0.10
C ILE A 56 16.42 6.54 0.78
N LEU A 57 15.41 5.91 1.39
CA LEU A 57 15.55 4.58 1.97
C LEU A 57 15.52 3.54 0.86
N ALA A 58 16.38 2.53 0.95
CA ALA A 58 16.35 1.40 0.04
C ALA A 58 14.97 0.71 0.12
N PRO A 59 14.29 0.47 -1.01
CA PRO A 59 13.03 -0.26 -1.01
C PRO A 59 13.20 -1.67 -0.44
N SER A 60 12.26 -2.11 0.38
CA SER A 60 12.23 -3.47 0.92
C SER A 60 10.97 -4.20 0.46
N SER A 61 11.06 -5.52 0.26
CA SER A 61 9.87 -6.33 0.04
C SER A 61 8.98 -6.34 1.28
N LEU A 62 7.68 -6.48 1.08
CA LEU A 62 6.69 -6.67 2.14
C LEU A 62 6.15 -8.11 2.08
N PRO A 63 5.93 -8.75 3.24
CA PRO A 63 5.31 -10.06 3.30
C PRO A 63 3.81 -9.97 3.00
N ILE A 64 3.22 -11.10 2.61
CA ILE A 64 1.79 -11.20 2.29
C ILE A 64 0.87 -10.80 3.46
N ASP A 65 1.30 -10.95 4.70
CA ASP A 65 0.49 -10.54 5.85
C ASP A 65 0.26 -9.01 5.91
N GLU A 66 1.17 -8.21 5.34
CA GLU A 66 0.95 -6.77 5.20
C GLU A 66 -0.14 -6.46 4.17
N TRP A 67 -0.29 -7.28 3.12
CA TRP A 67 -1.42 -7.16 2.20
C TRP A 67 -2.75 -7.37 2.93
N ARG A 68 -2.86 -8.42 3.76
CA ARG A 68 -4.07 -8.70 4.55
C ARG A 68 -4.46 -7.54 5.47
N ARG A 69 -3.47 -6.87 6.07
CA ARG A 69 -3.70 -5.69 6.92
C ARG A 69 -4.27 -4.51 6.13
N HIS A 70 -3.78 -4.27 4.91
CA HIS A 70 -4.25 -3.18 4.05
C HIS A 70 -5.58 -3.51 3.37
N ARG A 71 -5.82 -4.79 3.07
CA ARG A 71 -7.04 -5.30 2.43
C ARG A 71 -8.31 -4.86 3.15
N SER A 72 -8.34 -4.88 4.49
CA SER A 72 -9.53 -4.47 5.24
C SER A 72 -9.94 -3.00 4.99
N LEU A 73 -8.95 -2.12 4.78
CA LEU A 73 -9.23 -0.71 4.40
C LEU A 73 -9.76 -0.63 2.97
N LEU A 74 -9.16 -1.37 2.04
CA LEU A 74 -9.59 -1.42 0.64
C LEU A 74 -11.00 -2.00 0.49
N GLU A 75 -11.36 -3.04 1.26
CA GLU A 75 -12.70 -3.61 1.27
C GLU A 75 -13.76 -2.62 1.79
N THR A 76 -13.37 -1.74 2.72
CA THR A 76 -14.26 -0.69 3.22
C THR A 76 -14.52 0.39 2.16
N ASP A 77 -13.47 0.85 1.48
CA ASP A 77 -13.57 1.91 0.48
C ASP A 77 -14.12 1.42 -0.88
N TYR A 78 -13.94 0.13 -1.18
CA TYR A 78 -14.30 -0.49 -2.46
C TYR A 78 -15.10 -1.79 -2.26
N PRO A 79 -16.32 -1.73 -1.69
CA PRO A 79 -17.08 -2.90 -1.28
C PRO A 79 -17.52 -3.81 -2.45
N SER A 80 -17.51 -3.30 -3.69
CA SER A 80 -17.82 -4.11 -4.88
C SER A 80 -16.62 -4.88 -5.44
N TRP A 81 -15.44 -4.74 -4.83
CA TRP A 81 -14.22 -5.43 -5.23
C TRP A 81 -13.96 -6.63 -4.33
N THR A 82 -13.35 -7.66 -4.90
CA THR A 82 -12.90 -8.85 -4.19
C THR A 82 -11.38 -8.89 -4.24
N PHE A 83 -10.77 -8.92 -3.06
CA PHE A 83 -9.32 -8.93 -2.89
C PHE A 83 -8.92 -10.34 -2.46
N LEU A 84 -8.20 -11.08 -3.29
CA LEU A 84 -7.71 -12.42 -2.93
C LEU A 84 -6.34 -12.32 -2.25
N ASP A 85 -5.94 -13.40 -1.58
CA ASP A 85 -4.62 -13.51 -0.95
C ASP A 85 -3.54 -13.98 -1.94
N SER A 86 -3.94 -14.63 -3.03
CA SER A 86 -3.05 -15.18 -4.04
C SER A 86 -3.78 -15.36 -5.37
N GLU A 87 -3.03 -15.74 -6.40
CA GLU A 87 -3.60 -16.19 -7.67
C GLU A 87 -4.63 -17.31 -7.43
N PRO A 88 -5.81 -17.25 -8.06
CA PRO A 88 -6.77 -18.34 -8.01
C PRO A 88 -6.28 -19.53 -8.87
N GLU A 89 -6.43 -20.74 -8.36
CA GLU A 89 -6.13 -21.96 -9.11
C GLU A 89 -6.96 -22.02 -10.41
N PRO A 90 -6.37 -22.42 -11.55
CA PRO A 90 -7.12 -22.63 -12.78
C PRO A 90 -8.13 -23.77 -12.57
N THR A 91 -9.39 -23.51 -12.92
CA THR A 91 -10.49 -24.49 -12.85
C THR A 91 -10.51 -25.43 -14.06
#